data_AF-A0A8T4U4X5-F1
#
_entry.id   AF-A0A8T4U4X5-F1
#
_cell.length_a   1.000
_cell.length_b   1.000
_cell.length_c   1.000
_cell.angle_alpha   90.00
_cell.angle_beta   90.00
_cell.angle_gamma   90.00
#
_symmetry.space_group_name_H-M   'P 1'
#
loop_
_entity.id
_entity.type
_entity.pdbx_description
1 polymer ?
#
loop_
_entity_poly.entity_id
_entity_poly.type
_entity_poly.pdbx_seq_one_letter_code
_entity_poly.pdbx_strand_id
1 'polypeptide(L)' 'MKQKQIIGKLIGKFIKVTNAKNKTLVNLQGRIIDETRNTITIQTDKKQVKLIKSQVKIKNEN' A
#
# COMPACT_ATOMS: atom_id res chain seq x y z
N MET A 1 -12.91 -10.22 18.38
CA MET A 1 -11.85 -11.06 17.77
C MET A 1 -11.16 -10.24 16.67
N LYS A 2 -9.84 -10.04 16.71
CA LYS A 2 -9.12 -9.28 15.66
C LYS A 2 -8.72 -10.24 14.54
N GLN A 3 -9.20 -10.03 13.31
CA GLN A 3 -8.76 -10.81 12.14
C GLN A 3 -7.24 -10.67 11.98
N LYS A 4 -6.51 -11.79 12.03
CA LYS A 4 -5.07 -11.83 11.77
C LYS A 4 -4.84 -11.62 10.27
N GLN A 5 -4.23 -10.50 9.89
CA GLN A 5 -3.90 -10.23 8.50
C GLN A 5 -2.75 -11.15 8.06
N ILE A 6 -3.02 -12.00 7.08
CA ILE A 6 -2.04 -12.91 6.48
C ILE A 6 -1.15 -12.06 5.56
N ILE A 7 0.17 -12.17 5.73
CA ILE A 7 1.16 -11.48 4.88
C ILE A 7 0.96 -11.97 3.43
N GLY A 8 0.86 -11.04 2.47
CA GLY A 8 0.66 -11.34 1.05
C GLY A 8 -0.80 -11.26 0.58
N LYS A 9 -1.78 -11.09 1.49
CA LYS A 9 -3.20 -10.98 1.13
C LYS A 9 -3.52 -9.73 0.29
N LEU A 10 -2.64 -8.73 0.29
CA LEU A 10 -2.85 -7.49 -0.45
C LEU A 10 -2.21 -7.49 -1.84
N ILE A 11 -1.34 -8.45 -2.16
CA ILE A 11 -0.69 -8.54 -3.48
C ILE A 11 -1.76 -8.67 -4.57
N GLY A 12 -1.57 -7.92 -5.65
CA GLY A 12 -2.47 -7.86 -6.80
C GLY A 12 -3.60 -6.83 -6.68
N LYS A 13 -3.86 -6.27 -5.50
CA LYS A 13 -4.92 -5.26 -5.31
C LYS A 13 -4.49 -3.89 -5.79
N PHE A 14 -5.44 -3.13 -6.34
CA PHE A 14 -5.26 -1.72 -6.64
C PHE A 14 -5.63 -0.87 -5.42
N ILE A 15 -4.73 0.03 -5.03
CA ILE A 15 -4.89 0.82 -3.82
C ILE A 15 -4.57 2.29 -4.05
N LYS A 16 -5.17 3.14 -3.21
CA LYS A 16 -4.90 4.57 -3.12
C LYS A 16 -4.42 4.95 -1.73
N VAL A 17 -3.37 5.75 -1.65
CA VAL A 17 -2.90 6.33 -0.38
C VAL A 17 -3.78 7.52 -0.02
N THR A 18 -4.55 7.41 1.07
CA THR A 18 -5.45 8.46 1.56
C THR A 18 -4.79 9.38 2.58
N ASN A 19 -3.78 8.89 3.30
CA ASN A 19 -3.00 9.70 4.23
C ASN A 19 -1.58 9.13 4.37
N ALA A 20 -0.61 9.99 4.62
CA ALA A 20 0.77 9.61 4.87
C ALA A 20 1.48 10.64 5.76
N LYS A 21 2.52 10.20 6.48
CA LYS A 21 3.47 11.11 7.15
C LYS A 21 4.18 12.00 6.13
N ASN A 22 4.68 11.42 5.04
CA ASN A 22 5.20 12.17 3.91
C ASN A 22 4.05 12.57 2.97
N LYS A 23 3.75 13.86 2.89
CA LYS A 23 2.61 14.38 2.11
C LYS A 23 2.75 14.18 0.60
N THR A 24 3.96 14.00 0.08
CA THR A 24 4.17 13.72 -1.35
C THR A 24 3.64 12.34 -1.78
N LEU A 25 3.35 11.46 -0.81
CA LEU A 25 2.79 10.13 -1.06
C LEU A 25 1.26 10.12 -1.06
N VAL A 26 0.60 11.19 -0.62
CA VAL A 26 -0.88 11.27 -0.62
C VAL A 26 -1.38 11.29 -2.06
N ASN A 27 -2.49 10.60 -2.33
CA ASN A 27 -3.06 10.37 -3.66
C ASN A 27 -2.24 9.47 -4.60
N LEU A 28 -1.13 8.90 -4.14
CA LEU A 28 -0.41 7.86 -4.88
C LEU A 28 -1.33 6.64 -5.07
N GLN A 29 -1.39 6.14 -6.30
CA GLN A 29 -2.22 5.01 -6.69
C GLN A 29 -1.39 3.98 -7.44
N GLY A 30 -1.76 2.71 -7.29
CA GLY A 30 -1.07 1.65 -7.98
C GLY A 30 -1.46 0.27 -7.49
N ARG A 31 -0.92 -0.74 -8.18
CA ARG A 31 -1.13 -2.15 -7.85
C ARG A 31 -0.06 -2.63 -6.88
N ILE A 32 -0.45 -3.33 -5.83
CA ILE A 32 0.50 -3.95 -4.90
C ILE A 32 1.17 -5.13 -5.60
N ILE A 33 2.50 -5.10 -5.69
CA ILE A 33 3.32 -6.16 -6.31
C ILE A 33 4.09 -6.98 -5.28
N ASP A 34 4.36 -6.41 -4.11
CA ASP A 34 5.06 -7.08 -3.01
C ASP A 34 4.55 -6.56 -1.67
N GLU A 35 4.51 -7.47 -0.70
CA GLU A 35 4.08 -7.18 0.66
C GLU A 35 4.97 -7.94 1.64
N THR A 36 5.68 -7.19 2.48
CA THR A 36 6.41 -7.75 3.62
C THR A 36 5.67 -7.45 4.91
N ARG A 37 6.25 -7.82 6.06
CA ARG A 37 5.68 -7.50 7.38
C ARG A 37 5.38 -6.00 7.55
N ASN A 38 6.32 -5.13 7.18
CA ASN A 38 6.27 -3.70 7.49
C ASN A 38 6.12 -2.81 6.26
N THR A 39 6.37 -3.34 5.06
CA THR A 39 6.34 -2.56 3.82
C THR A 39 5.38 -3.15 2.82
N ILE A 40 4.93 -2.28 1.91
CA ILE A 40 4.14 -2.63 0.74
C ILE A 40 4.82 -1.95 -0.45
N THR A 41 5.09 -2.68 -1.51
CA THR A 41 5.60 -2.09 -2.75
C THR A 41 4.46 -2.03 -3.76
N ILE A 42 4.21 -0.83 -4.29
CA ILE A 42 3.21 -0.63 -5.33
C ILE A 42 3.87 -0.26 -6.65
N GLN A 43 3.33 -0.80 -7.74
CA GLN A 43 3.63 -0.38 -9.10
C GLN A 43 2.67 0.74 -9.49
N THR A 44 3.24 1.92 -9.72
CA THR A 44 2.56 3.05 -10.37
C THR A 44 2.90 3.04 -11.87
N ASP A 45 2.27 3.89 -12.66
CA ASP A 45 2.53 3.96 -14.11
C ASP A 45 3.99 4.31 -14.45
N LYS A 46 4.65 5.09 -13.59
CA LYS A 46 6.01 5.60 -13.83
C LYS A 46 7.10 4.81 -13.13
N LYS A 47 6.81 4.26 -11.95
CA LYS A 47 7.81 3.62 -11.08
C LYS A 47 7.20 2.73 -10.01
N GLN A 48 8.06 1.93 -9.38
CA GLN A 48 7.74 1.25 -8.14
C GLN A 48 7.99 2.16 -6.94
N VAL A 49 7.09 2.11 -5.96
CA VAL A 49 7.17 2.90 -4.74
C VAL A 49 6.98 1.98 -3.54
N LYS A 50 7.97 1.99 -2.63
CA LYS A 50 7.89 1.26 -1.36
C LYS A 50 7.29 2.17 -0.29
N LEU A 51 6.25 1.66 0.37
CA LEU A 51 5.49 2.34 1.41
C LEU A 51 5.67 1.62 2.75
N ILE A 52 5.80 2.37 3.84
CA ILE A 52 5.89 1.83 5.21
C ILE A 52 4.49 1.81 5.82
N LYS A 53 3.98 0.63 6.18
CA LYS A 53 2.60 0.42 6.65
C LYS A 53 2.21 1.31 7.83
N SER A 54 3.14 1.57 8.75
CA SER A 54 2.90 2.42 9.93
C SER A 54 2.84 3.92 9.62
N GLN A 55 3.23 4.32 8.40
CA GLN A 55 3.32 5.73 8.00
C GLN A 55 2.27 6.13 6.97
N VAL A 56 1.49 5.18 6.44
CA VAL A 56 0.49 5.40 5.40
C VAL A 56 -0.85 4.77 5.77
N LYS A 57 -1.93 5.40 5.33
CA LYS A 57 -3.27 4.81 5.27
C LYS A 57 -3.63 4.57 3.81
N ILE A 58 -4.04 3.35 3.51
CA ILE A 58 -4.40 2.92 2.17
C ILE A 58 -5.89 2.53 2.12
N LYS A 59 -6.52 2.76 0.98
CA LYS A 59 -7.88 2.30 0.67
C LYS A 59 -7.81 1.43 -0.58
N ASN A 60 -8.51 0.29 -0.57
CA ASN A 60 -8.67 -0.49 -1.79
C ASN A 60 -9.70 0.19 -2.70
N GLU A 61 -9.38 0.29 -3.97
CA GLU A 61 -10.40 0.46 -5.02
C GLU A 61 -10.85 -0.95 -5.40
N ASN A 62 -12.15 -1.20 -5.25
CA ASN A 62 -12.81 -2.42 -5.70
C ASN A 62 -13.02 -2.36 -7.20
#